data_AF-A0A2X3UWW3-F1
#
_entry.id   AF-A0A2X3UWW3-F1
#
_cell.length_a   1.000
_cell.length_b   1.000
_cell.length_c   1.000
_cell.angle_alpha   90.00
_cell.angle_beta   90.00
_cell.angle_gamma   90.00
#
_symmetry.space_group_name_H-M   'P 1'
#
loop_
_entity.id
_entity.type
_entity.pdbx_description
1 polymer ?
#
loop_
_entity_poly.entity_id
_entity_poly.type
_entity_poly.pdbx_seq_one_letter_code
_entity_poly.pdbx_strand_id
1 'polypeptide(L)'
;MSVQQSIVNWFVNHRGKLTYSMYGSRNGSDGTADCSGSISQALKEAGVGIQGLPSTVTLGQQLANNGFYRVSRNQDWDALAGDIILMSWGVDMSQSGGAGGHVGVMMDSVNFISCDYSTQGAVGQAINTYPWNDYYASNKPAYIEVWRYADSAPQTNNQANTAVSPQQKAYYQANEVKYVNGIWQIKCDYLVPVGFDWTENGIPVAMVNWVDADGNDLADGADQDFKAGMFFSFEGDETNITDTGNGGYYGGYYWRQFEFGQFGTVWLSCWNKDDLVNYYQ
;
A
#
# COMPACT_ATOMS: atom_id res chain seq x y z
N MET A 1 19.49 15.77 10.68
CA MET A 1 18.02 15.96 10.84
C MET A 1 17.38 14.68 10.34
N SER A 2 16.43 14.10 11.06
CA SER A 2 15.76 12.88 10.60
C SER A 2 14.91 13.16 9.35
N VAL A 3 14.65 12.14 8.53
CA VAL A 3 13.81 12.27 7.33
C VAL A 3 12.42 12.80 7.69
N GLN A 4 11.81 12.26 8.76
CA GLN A 4 10.50 12.70 9.27
C GLN A 4 10.48 14.21 9.56
N GLN A 5 11.49 14.70 10.29
CA GLN A 5 11.57 16.11 10.64
C GLN A 5 11.86 16.99 9.42
N SER A 6 12.69 16.52 8.48
CA SER A 6 12.98 17.24 7.23
C SER A 6 11.72 17.44 6.40
N ILE A 7 10.86 16.41 6.29
CA ILE A 7 9.59 16.50 5.57
C ILE A 7 8.68 17.57 6.21
N VAL A 8 8.45 17.50 7.52
CA VAL A 8 7.61 18.47 8.25
C VAL A 8 8.18 19.89 8.13
N ASN A 9 9.49 20.04 8.30
CA ASN A 9 10.17 21.34 8.21
C ASN A 9 10.04 21.97 6.82
N TRP A 10 10.01 21.17 5.76
CA TRP A 10 9.77 21.68 4.41
C TRP A 10 8.45 22.46 4.37
N PHE A 11 7.34 21.87 4.84
CA PHE A 11 6.05 22.57 4.86
C PHE A 11 6.06 23.82 5.74
N VAL A 12 6.61 23.72 6.96
CA VAL A 12 6.71 24.86 7.88
C VAL A 12 7.48 26.02 7.24
N ASN A 13 8.60 25.73 6.59
CA ASN A 13 9.45 26.73 5.93
C ASN A 13 8.82 27.36 4.69
N HIS A 14 7.77 26.74 4.13
CA HIS A 14 7.07 27.19 2.92
C HIS A 14 5.71 27.85 3.20
N ARG A 15 5.30 27.97 4.47
CA ARG A 15 4.13 28.79 4.84
C ARG A 15 4.31 30.24 4.41
N GLY A 16 3.24 30.84 3.87
CA GLY A 16 3.26 32.22 3.38
C GLY A 16 3.96 32.40 2.02
N LYS A 17 4.47 31.32 1.39
CA LYS A 17 5.29 31.42 0.16
C LYS A 17 4.63 30.76 -1.05
N LEU A 18 3.87 29.69 -0.84
CA LEU A 18 3.33 28.87 -1.92
C LEU A 18 1.86 29.16 -2.21
N THR A 19 1.50 29.16 -3.48
CA THR A 19 0.13 29.25 -3.98
C THR A 19 -0.30 27.90 -4.53
N TYR A 20 -1.52 27.45 -4.24
CA TYR A 20 -1.97 26.13 -4.69
C TYR A 20 -2.17 26.12 -6.21
N SER A 21 -1.56 25.16 -6.92
CA SER A 21 -1.79 24.92 -8.34
C SER A 21 -1.39 23.49 -8.74
N MET A 22 -2.29 22.80 -9.43
CA MET A 22 -2.02 21.50 -10.06
C MET A 22 -1.38 21.64 -11.45
N TYR A 23 -1.37 22.84 -12.01
CA TYR A 23 -0.91 23.11 -13.38
C TYR A 23 0.43 23.86 -13.45
N GLY A 24 0.87 24.44 -12.33
CA GLY A 24 2.20 25.05 -12.23
C GLY A 24 3.28 24.00 -11.96
N SER A 25 4.36 24.39 -11.28
CA SER A 25 5.47 23.45 -11.04
C SER A 25 5.13 22.31 -10.07
N ARG A 26 4.06 22.45 -9.29
CA ARG A 26 3.56 21.50 -8.26
C ARG A 26 4.50 21.25 -7.08
N ASN A 27 5.78 21.55 -7.22
CA ASN A 27 6.84 21.33 -6.24
C ASN A 27 7.35 22.63 -5.58
N GLY A 28 6.79 23.80 -5.91
CA GLY A 28 7.18 25.09 -5.34
C GLY A 28 8.27 25.85 -6.11
N SER A 29 8.88 25.30 -7.17
CA SER A 29 9.97 25.96 -7.90
C SER A 29 9.55 27.25 -8.63
N ASP A 30 8.28 27.41 -8.97
CA ASP A 30 7.72 28.65 -9.54
C ASP A 30 6.82 29.42 -8.56
N GLY A 31 6.89 29.08 -7.26
CA GLY A 31 5.99 29.61 -6.23
C GLY A 31 4.62 28.91 -6.16
N THR A 32 4.39 27.88 -6.99
CA THR A 32 3.16 27.09 -6.94
C THR A 32 3.41 25.63 -6.56
N ALA A 33 2.47 25.05 -5.81
CA ALA A 33 2.54 23.65 -5.41
C ALA A 33 1.16 23.00 -5.34
N ASP A 34 1.11 21.68 -5.40
CA ASP A 34 -0.08 20.91 -5.01
C ASP A 34 0.25 19.88 -3.93
N CYS A 35 -0.76 19.14 -3.46
CA CYS A 35 -0.63 18.22 -2.34
C CYS A 35 0.47 17.17 -2.56
N SER A 36 0.41 16.43 -3.67
CA SER A 36 1.36 15.35 -3.96
C SER A 36 2.71 15.85 -4.46
N GLY A 37 2.76 16.98 -5.18
CA GLY A 37 3.99 17.61 -5.62
C GLY A 37 4.80 18.21 -4.47
N SER A 38 4.14 18.83 -3.48
CA SER A 38 4.78 19.34 -2.27
C SER A 38 5.36 18.22 -1.40
N ILE A 39 4.61 17.13 -1.17
CA ILE A 39 5.15 15.95 -0.47
C ILE A 39 6.34 15.35 -1.22
N SER A 40 6.24 15.21 -2.55
CA SER A 40 7.34 14.71 -3.38
C SER A 40 8.60 15.56 -3.26
N GLN A 41 8.44 16.89 -3.24
CA GLN A 41 9.58 17.81 -3.07
C GLN A 41 10.17 17.73 -1.66
N ALA A 42 9.33 17.71 -0.63
CA ALA A 42 9.77 17.55 0.76
C ALA A 42 10.56 16.24 0.97
N LEU A 43 10.10 15.14 0.36
CA LEU A 43 10.78 13.85 0.39
C LEU A 43 12.14 13.90 -0.31
N LYS A 44 12.22 14.50 -1.50
CA LYS A 44 13.50 14.65 -2.23
C LYS A 44 14.52 15.45 -1.45
N GLU A 45 14.10 16.57 -0.85
CA GLU A 45 14.98 17.41 -0.02
C GLU A 45 15.39 16.72 1.29
N ALA A 46 14.55 15.80 1.78
CA ALA A 46 14.89 14.91 2.90
C ALA A 46 15.85 13.76 2.51
N GLY A 47 16.24 13.64 1.23
CA GLY A 47 17.15 12.60 0.73
C GLY A 47 16.47 11.30 0.29
N VAL A 48 15.14 11.29 0.17
CA VAL A 48 14.36 10.12 -0.28
C VAL A 48 14.33 10.06 -1.80
N GLY A 49 14.60 8.90 -2.38
CA GLY A 49 14.77 8.66 -3.83
C GLY A 49 13.50 8.70 -4.70
N ILE A 50 12.58 9.62 -4.44
CA ILE A 50 11.32 9.77 -5.18
C ILE A 50 11.58 10.16 -6.64
N GLN A 51 11.00 9.39 -7.56
CA GLN A 51 11.10 9.65 -9.01
C GLN A 51 9.97 10.57 -9.48
N GLY A 52 10.30 11.62 -10.23
CA GLY A 52 9.29 12.55 -10.77
C GLY A 52 8.48 13.28 -9.68
N LEU A 53 7.23 13.61 -9.98
CA LEU A 53 6.26 14.18 -9.02
C LEU A 53 4.99 13.30 -9.06
N PRO A 54 5.02 12.11 -8.42
CA PRO A 54 3.89 11.19 -8.45
C PRO A 54 2.59 11.88 -8.00
N SER A 55 1.46 11.42 -8.52
CA SER A 55 0.16 11.80 -7.99
C SER A 55 -0.09 11.07 -6.68
N THR A 56 -1.12 11.45 -5.93
CA THR A 56 -1.55 10.69 -4.74
C THR A 56 -1.79 9.22 -5.06
N VAL A 57 -2.26 8.90 -6.29
CA VAL A 57 -2.50 7.54 -6.77
C VAL A 57 -1.23 6.69 -6.73
N THR A 58 -0.11 7.25 -7.18
CA THR A 58 1.16 6.50 -7.38
C THR A 58 2.19 6.76 -6.29
N LEU A 59 1.94 7.72 -5.39
CA LEU A 59 2.86 8.09 -4.32
C LEU A 59 3.08 6.94 -3.32
N GLY A 60 2.03 6.17 -2.98
CA GLY A 60 2.17 5.02 -2.07
C GLY A 60 3.24 4.02 -2.53
N GLN A 61 3.30 3.73 -3.83
CA GLN A 61 4.32 2.86 -4.42
C GLN A 61 5.73 3.44 -4.28
N GLN A 62 5.89 4.75 -4.47
CA GLN A 62 7.18 5.42 -4.28
C GLN A 62 7.62 5.42 -2.81
N LEU A 63 6.69 5.61 -1.87
CA LEU A 63 6.95 5.53 -0.44
C LEU A 63 7.44 4.12 -0.07
N ALA A 64 6.73 3.08 -0.50
CA ALA A 64 7.09 1.68 -0.26
C ALA A 64 8.51 1.35 -0.74
N ASN A 65 8.89 1.84 -1.92
CA ASN A 65 10.21 1.62 -2.51
C ASN A 65 11.35 2.39 -1.81
N ASN A 66 11.04 3.35 -0.94
CA ASN A 66 12.01 4.27 -0.37
C ASN A 66 11.98 4.31 1.17
N GLY A 67 11.76 3.16 1.81
CA GLY A 67 11.90 3.02 3.27
C GLY A 67 10.70 3.48 4.09
N PHE A 68 9.54 3.65 3.46
CA PHE A 68 8.27 3.82 4.16
C PHE A 68 7.48 2.51 4.17
N TYR A 69 6.68 2.34 5.21
CA TYR A 69 5.73 1.24 5.34
C TYR A 69 4.37 1.79 5.73
N ARG A 70 3.30 1.18 5.22
CA ARG A 70 1.94 1.59 5.53
C ARG A 70 1.55 1.08 6.93
N VAL A 71 1.42 1.99 7.90
CA VAL A 71 1.07 1.71 9.31
C VAL A 71 -0.42 1.59 9.54
N SER A 72 -1.25 2.18 8.67
CA SER A 72 -2.71 2.06 8.74
C SER A 72 -3.34 2.10 7.35
N ARG A 73 -4.48 1.41 7.21
CA ARG A 73 -5.42 1.51 6.10
C ARG A 73 -6.84 1.51 6.68
N ASN A 74 -7.57 2.61 6.57
CA ASN A 74 -8.95 2.75 7.09
C ASN A 74 -9.14 2.30 8.55
N GLN A 75 -8.11 2.45 9.38
CA GLN A 75 -8.14 2.14 10.80
C GLN A 75 -7.47 3.27 11.58
N ASP A 76 -7.78 3.37 12.87
CA ASP A 76 -7.08 4.28 13.77
C ASP A 76 -5.60 3.89 13.89
N TRP A 77 -4.76 4.87 14.22
CA TRP A 77 -3.34 4.64 14.50
C TRP A 77 -2.81 5.66 15.50
N ASP A 78 -1.72 5.30 16.17
CA ASP A 78 -0.98 6.23 17.02
C ASP A 78 -0.11 7.14 16.15
N ALA A 79 -0.60 8.38 15.94
CA ALA A 79 0.05 9.35 15.07
C ALA A 79 1.42 9.80 15.57
N LEU A 80 2.40 9.78 14.68
CA LEU A 80 3.75 10.28 14.90
C LEU A 80 4.11 11.37 13.88
N ALA A 81 4.99 12.27 14.28
CA ALA A 81 5.56 13.27 13.37
C ALA A 81 6.22 12.60 12.16
N GLY A 82 5.90 13.08 10.96
CA GLY A 82 6.38 12.53 9.69
C GLY A 82 5.51 11.43 9.09
N ASP A 83 4.41 11.02 9.73
CA ASP A 83 3.44 10.12 9.11
C ASP A 83 2.80 10.80 7.90
N ILE A 84 2.96 10.22 6.72
CA ILE A 84 2.36 10.72 5.49
C ILE A 84 0.99 10.07 5.33
N ILE A 85 -0.04 10.89 5.17
CA ILE A 85 -1.43 10.41 5.05
C ILE A 85 -1.88 10.59 3.61
N LEU A 86 -2.15 9.48 2.93
CA LEU A 86 -2.75 9.45 1.59
C LEU A 86 -4.25 9.24 1.74
N MET A 87 -5.04 10.06 1.05
CA MET A 87 -6.51 10.06 1.13
C MET A 87 -7.13 9.98 -0.26
N SER A 88 -8.25 9.26 -0.34
CA SER A 88 -9.10 9.14 -1.51
C SER A 88 -10.57 9.30 -1.11
N TRP A 89 -11.33 10.04 -1.92
CA TRP A 89 -12.79 10.10 -1.81
C TRP A 89 -13.48 8.96 -2.57
N GLY A 90 -12.70 8.11 -3.26
CA GLY A 90 -13.16 6.85 -3.83
C GLY A 90 -12.93 5.66 -2.89
N VAL A 91 -13.27 4.48 -3.36
CA VAL A 91 -13.19 3.22 -2.59
C VAL A 91 -11.75 2.77 -2.34
N ASP A 92 -10.79 3.28 -3.12
CA ASP A 92 -9.36 2.97 -3.04
C ASP A 92 -8.49 4.16 -3.55
N MET A 93 -7.16 3.99 -3.54
CA MET A 93 -6.21 4.99 -4.04
C MET A 93 -6.23 5.19 -5.56
N SER A 94 -6.74 4.24 -6.37
CA SER A 94 -6.80 4.39 -7.83
C SER A 94 -7.69 5.58 -8.24
N GLN A 95 -8.67 5.91 -7.40
CA GLN A 95 -9.61 7.00 -7.59
C GLN A 95 -9.13 8.34 -7.00
N SER A 96 -7.91 8.39 -6.44
CA SER A 96 -7.38 9.57 -5.77
C SER A 96 -6.79 10.63 -6.73
N GLY A 97 -7.03 10.48 -8.05
CA GLY A 97 -6.46 11.35 -9.08
C GLY A 97 -7.14 12.72 -9.14
N GLY A 98 -6.38 13.76 -9.48
CA GLY A 98 -6.94 15.11 -9.58
C GLY A 98 -7.46 15.60 -8.23
N ALA A 99 -8.73 16.01 -8.20
CA ALA A 99 -9.44 16.39 -6.97
C ALA A 99 -10.02 15.18 -6.20
N GLY A 100 -9.82 13.96 -6.68
CA GLY A 100 -10.35 12.73 -6.07
C GLY A 100 -9.58 12.25 -4.83
N GLY A 101 -8.48 12.90 -4.47
CA GLY A 101 -7.68 12.55 -3.31
C GLY A 101 -6.83 13.69 -2.78
N HIS A 102 -6.18 13.45 -1.64
CA HIS A 102 -5.32 14.42 -0.98
C HIS A 102 -4.17 13.74 -0.25
N VAL A 103 -3.09 14.47 0.01
CA VAL A 103 -1.98 13.98 0.80
C VAL A 103 -1.38 15.09 1.65
N GLY A 104 -0.91 14.73 2.83
CA GLY A 104 -0.13 15.60 3.70
C GLY A 104 0.66 14.80 4.71
N VAL A 105 1.16 15.46 5.74
CA VAL A 105 2.02 14.85 6.76
C VAL A 105 1.61 15.29 8.16
N MET A 106 1.69 14.39 9.13
CA MET A 106 1.54 14.72 10.54
C MET A 106 2.76 15.52 11.03
N MET A 107 2.54 16.69 11.60
CA MET A 107 3.56 17.48 12.27
C MET A 107 3.95 16.90 13.62
N ASP A 108 2.96 16.32 14.30
CA ASP A 108 3.03 15.74 15.63
C ASP A 108 1.85 14.75 15.80
N SER A 109 1.51 14.35 17.03
CA SER A 109 0.41 13.41 17.29
C SER A 109 -1.00 13.99 17.08
N VAL A 110 -1.13 15.28 16.76
CA VAL A 110 -2.41 16.00 16.67
C VAL A 110 -2.55 16.73 15.33
N ASN A 111 -1.50 17.41 14.89
CA ASN A 111 -1.57 18.40 13.82
C ASN A 111 -1.15 17.79 12.48
N PHE A 112 -2.03 17.90 11.48
CA PHE A 112 -1.81 17.55 10.09
C PHE A 112 -1.47 18.81 9.29
N ILE A 113 -0.42 18.78 8.47
CA ILE A 113 -0.03 19.87 7.56
C ILE A 113 -0.02 19.39 6.11
N SER A 114 -0.54 20.22 5.21
CA SER A 114 -0.57 19.89 3.78
C SER A 114 -0.53 21.13 2.90
N CYS A 115 -0.27 20.93 1.61
CA CYS A 115 -0.51 21.93 0.58
C CYS A 115 -1.92 21.72 0.01
N ASP A 116 -2.84 22.64 0.28
CA ASP A 116 -4.26 22.50 -0.06
C ASP A 116 -4.87 23.76 -0.67
N TYR A 117 -6.11 23.61 -1.14
CA TYR A 117 -6.91 24.67 -1.78
C TYR A 117 -7.94 25.31 -0.82
N SER A 118 -7.82 25.11 0.49
CA SER A 118 -8.82 25.61 1.47
C SER A 118 -9.02 27.13 1.42
N THR A 119 -7.98 27.86 1.03
CA THR A 119 -7.97 29.32 0.88
C THR A 119 -8.39 29.79 -0.51
N GLN A 120 -8.97 28.89 -1.32
CA GLN A 120 -9.42 29.15 -2.69
C GLN A 120 -8.28 29.65 -3.62
N GLY A 121 -7.05 29.23 -3.34
CA GLY A 121 -5.88 29.59 -4.14
C GLY A 121 -5.33 30.99 -3.86
N ALA A 122 -5.60 31.55 -2.69
CA ALA A 122 -5.00 32.81 -2.29
C ALA A 122 -3.47 32.75 -2.32
N VAL A 123 -2.84 33.82 -2.82
CA VAL A 123 -1.40 33.88 -3.05
C VAL A 123 -0.63 33.67 -1.74
N GLY A 124 0.28 32.69 -1.73
CA GLY A 124 1.10 32.37 -0.57
C GLY A 124 0.38 31.61 0.55
N GLN A 125 -0.89 31.22 0.37
CA GLN A 125 -1.74 30.64 1.41
C GLN A 125 -2.05 29.15 1.19
N ALA A 126 -1.17 28.42 0.49
CA ALA A 126 -1.40 27.01 0.17
C ALA A 126 -1.03 26.05 1.31
N ILE A 127 -0.17 26.43 2.25
CA ILE A 127 0.28 25.53 3.32
C ILE A 127 -0.51 25.79 4.60
N ASN A 128 -1.38 24.85 4.96
CA ASN A 128 -2.30 24.97 6.08
C ASN A 128 -2.17 23.78 7.04
N THR A 129 -2.59 24.01 8.29
CA THR A 129 -2.50 23.03 9.38
C THR A 129 -3.82 22.89 10.09
N TYR A 130 -4.18 21.65 10.41
CA TYR A 130 -5.44 21.29 11.03
C TYR A 130 -5.20 20.23 12.11
N PRO A 131 -5.99 20.21 13.19
CA PRO A 131 -6.13 19.00 13.99
C PRO A 131 -6.63 17.86 13.11
N TRP A 132 -5.94 16.71 13.11
CA TRP A 132 -6.23 15.60 12.21
C TRP A 132 -7.67 15.09 12.34
N ASN A 133 -8.16 14.91 13.57
CA ASN A 133 -9.50 14.39 13.81
C ASN A 133 -10.59 15.34 13.27
N ASP A 134 -10.40 16.65 13.38
CA ASP A 134 -11.33 17.65 12.85
C ASP A 134 -11.29 17.67 11.31
N TYR A 135 -10.08 17.56 10.74
CA TYR A 135 -9.88 17.48 9.30
C TYR A 135 -10.55 16.23 8.72
N TYR A 136 -10.33 15.06 9.31
CA TYR A 136 -10.92 13.79 8.92
C TYR A 136 -12.45 13.83 9.01
N ALA A 137 -13.01 14.30 10.13
CA ALA A 137 -14.45 14.38 10.35
C ALA A 137 -15.16 15.32 9.36
N SER A 138 -14.47 16.39 8.93
CA SER A 138 -15.00 17.36 7.98
C SER A 138 -14.92 16.87 6.53
N ASN A 139 -13.78 16.28 6.14
CA ASN A 139 -13.52 15.90 4.75
C ASN A 139 -14.08 14.51 4.39
N LYS A 140 -14.21 13.60 5.35
CA LYS A 140 -14.77 12.25 5.19
C LYS A 140 -14.25 11.49 3.95
N PRO A 141 -12.93 11.34 3.77
CA PRO A 141 -12.40 10.47 2.72
C PRO A 141 -12.92 9.04 2.92
N ALA A 142 -13.26 8.36 1.82
CA ALA A 142 -13.76 6.99 1.84
C ALA A 142 -12.63 5.96 2.02
N TYR A 143 -11.39 6.35 1.70
CA TYR A 143 -10.22 5.51 1.85
C TYR A 143 -8.99 6.32 2.29
N ILE A 144 -8.25 5.80 3.28
CA ILE A 144 -7.03 6.38 3.84
C ILE A 144 -5.94 5.34 3.98
N GLU A 145 -4.71 5.77 3.71
CA GLU A 145 -3.48 5.10 4.09
C GLU A 145 -2.57 6.02 4.89
N VAL A 146 -1.87 5.45 5.87
CA VAL A 146 -0.84 6.17 6.63
C VAL A 146 0.49 5.48 6.43
N TRP A 147 1.50 6.23 6.02
CA TRP A 147 2.83 5.76 5.67
C TRP A 147 3.88 6.38 6.58
N ARG A 148 4.70 5.55 7.22
CA ARG A 148 5.73 5.99 8.16
C ARG A 148 7.11 5.67 7.65
N TYR A 149 8.02 6.64 7.71
CA TYR A 149 9.43 6.42 7.40
C TYR A 149 10.14 5.71 8.56
N ALA A 150 11.09 4.84 8.24
CA ALA A 150 12.09 4.43 9.21
C ALA A 150 13.47 4.19 8.56
N ASP A 151 14.55 4.63 9.24
CA ASP A 151 15.94 4.62 8.73
C ASP A 151 16.43 3.21 8.34
N SER A 152 15.93 2.24 9.08
CA SER A 152 15.59 0.92 8.58
C SER A 152 14.08 0.88 8.77
N ALA A 153 13.28 0.49 7.75
CA ALA A 153 11.92 0.00 8.00
C ALA A 153 12.00 -0.79 9.31
N PRO A 154 11.14 -0.55 10.33
CA PRO A 154 11.25 -1.28 11.58
C PRO A 154 11.55 -2.72 11.19
N GLN A 155 12.64 -3.27 11.70
CA GLN A 155 12.86 -4.69 11.64
C GLN A 155 11.66 -5.29 12.36
N THR A 156 10.54 -5.43 11.65
CA THR A 156 9.43 -6.30 11.96
C THR A 156 9.98 -7.68 11.67
N ASN A 157 10.98 -8.12 12.46
CA ASN A 157 11.66 -9.41 12.28
C ASN A 157 11.65 -9.84 10.81
N ASN A 158 12.33 -9.09 9.92
CA ASN A 158 12.28 -9.39 8.48
C ASN A 158 12.75 -10.82 8.28
N GLN A 159 11.76 -11.69 8.19
CA GLN A 159 11.84 -13.06 7.81
C GLN A 159 10.84 -13.14 6.66
N ALA A 160 11.36 -13.43 5.46
CA ALA A 160 10.77 -14.55 4.74
C ALA A 160 10.61 -15.68 5.73
N ASN A 161 9.59 -16.52 5.60
CA ASN A 161 9.54 -17.71 6.44
C ASN A 161 10.75 -18.65 6.21
N THR A 162 11.71 -18.24 5.38
CA THR A 162 12.55 -19.08 4.56
C THR A 162 13.77 -18.30 4.05
N ALA A 163 14.90 -18.44 4.75
CA ALA A 163 16.20 -18.40 4.10
C ALA A 163 16.56 -19.84 3.71
N VAL A 164 17.31 -20.00 2.61
CA VAL A 164 18.01 -21.20 2.08
C VAL A 164 17.20 -22.38 1.46
N SER A 165 17.47 -22.59 0.16
CA SER A 165 17.23 -23.74 -0.73
C SER A 165 15.84 -24.44 -0.69
N PRO A 166 15.10 -24.48 -1.83
CA PRO A 166 13.79 -25.13 -1.87
C PRO A 166 13.93 -26.65 -1.66
N GLN A 167 13.24 -27.18 -0.65
CA GLN A 167 13.15 -28.63 -0.41
C GLN A 167 11.79 -29.22 -0.79
N GLN A 168 10.70 -28.44 -0.72
CA GLN A 168 9.32 -28.89 -0.99
C GLN A 168 8.45 -27.73 -1.51
N LYS A 169 7.34 -28.06 -2.17
CA LYS A 169 6.36 -27.07 -2.66
C LYS A 169 5.55 -26.52 -1.50
N ALA A 170 5.27 -25.21 -1.55
CA ALA A 170 4.47 -24.54 -0.54
C ALA A 170 2.99 -24.89 -0.70
N TYR A 171 2.31 -25.08 0.42
CA TYR A 171 0.85 -25.19 0.47
C TYR A 171 0.26 -24.29 1.56
N TYR A 172 -1.02 -24.01 1.44
CA TYR A 172 -1.69 -22.99 2.23
C TYR A 172 -3.08 -23.43 2.62
N GLN A 173 -3.54 -22.97 3.77
CA GLN A 173 -4.92 -23.20 4.20
C GLN A 173 -5.84 -22.11 3.62
N ALA A 174 -7.02 -22.53 3.17
CA ALA A 174 -8.12 -21.64 2.82
C ALA A 174 -8.92 -21.28 4.08
N ASN A 175 -8.69 -20.09 4.63
CA ASN A 175 -9.38 -19.61 5.82
C ASN A 175 -10.84 -19.23 5.54
N GLU A 176 -11.12 -18.73 4.33
CA GLU A 176 -12.47 -18.48 3.84
C GLU A 176 -12.53 -18.68 2.33
N VAL A 177 -13.68 -19.13 1.82
CA VAL A 177 -13.91 -19.30 0.37
C VAL A 177 -15.25 -18.68 0.02
N LYS A 178 -15.27 -17.78 -0.98
CA LYS A 178 -16.49 -17.09 -1.41
C LYS A 178 -16.55 -16.94 -2.92
N TYR A 179 -17.76 -16.91 -3.45
CA TYR A 179 -18.02 -16.52 -4.83
C TYR A 179 -18.13 -14.99 -4.90
N VAL A 180 -17.13 -14.33 -5.47
CA VAL A 180 -17.04 -12.86 -5.56
C VAL A 180 -16.55 -12.49 -6.96
N ASN A 181 -17.13 -11.45 -7.55
CA ASN A 181 -16.75 -10.94 -8.89
C ASN A 181 -16.81 -12.00 -10.01
N GLY A 182 -17.71 -12.98 -9.90
CA GLY A 182 -17.93 -14.01 -10.93
C GLY A 182 -17.05 -15.25 -10.82
N ILE A 183 -16.17 -15.32 -9.82
CA ILE A 183 -15.24 -16.44 -9.60
C ILE A 183 -15.27 -16.91 -8.14
N TRP A 184 -14.93 -18.16 -7.89
CA TRP A 184 -14.65 -18.65 -6.54
C TRP A 184 -13.25 -18.23 -6.12
N GLN A 185 -13.14 -17.61 -4.96
CA GLN A 185 -11.91 -17.03 -4.46
C GLN A 185 -11.62 -17.51 -3.04
N ILE A 186 -10.34 -17.58 -2.71
CA ILE A 186 -9.80 -18.03 -1.44
C ILE A 186 -9.23 -16.83 -0.69
N LYS A 187 -9.62 -16.71 0.58
CA LYS A 187 -8.90 -15.93 1.59
C LYS A 187 -7.93 -16.84 2.31
N CYS A 188 -6.66 -16.50 2.27
CA CYS A 188 -5.60 -17.18 3.01
C CYS A 188 -4.98 -16.19 3.99
N ASP A 189 -5.16 -16.41 5.29
CA ASP A 189 -4.66 -15.53 6.34
C ASP A 189 -3.13 -15.55 6.42
N TYR A 190 -2.50 -16.63 5.96
CA TYR A 190 -1.03 -16.69 5.89
C TYR A 190 -0.48 -15.76 4.80
N LEU A 191 -1.07 -15.80 3.59
CA LEU A 191 -0.64 -14.96 2.46
C LEU A 191 -1.23 -13.54 2.52
N VAL A 192 -2.26 -13.31 3.33
CA VAL A 192 -2.93 -12.02 3.46
C VAL A 192 -3.20 -11.75 4.96
N PRO A 193 -2.14 -11.56 5.76
CA PRO A 193 -2.24 -11.51 7.22
C PRO A 193 -3.01 -10.28 7.74
N VAL A 194 -3.07 -9.21 6.94
CA VAL A 194 -3.74 -7.97 7.28
C VAL A 194 -4.38 -7.33 6.06
N GLY A 195 -5.50 -6.63 6.27
CA GLY A 195 -6.12 -5.77 5.26
C GLY A 195 -6.68 -6.47 4.02
N PHE A 196 -7.09 -7.73 4.14
CA PHE A 196 -7.68 -8.52 3.07
C PHE A 196 -8.83 -7.79 2.35
N ASP A 197 -8.79 -7.81 1.02
CA ASP A 197 -9.86 -7.40 0.11
C ASP A 197 -10.08 -8.47 -0.97
N TRP A 198 -11.34 -8.77 -1.30
CA TRP A 198 -11.66 -9.81 -2.29
C TRP A 198 -11.27 -9.45 -3.72
N THR A 199 -11.11 -8.17 -4.03
CA THR A 199 -10.71 -7.70 -5.38
C THR A 199 -9.20 -7.64 -5.51
N GLU A 200 -8.47 -7.32 -4.43
CA GLU A 200 -7.01 -7.17 -4.46
C GLU A 200 -6.26 -8.44 -4.03
N ASN A 201 -6.84 -9.28 -3.18
CA ASN A 201 -6.14 -10.38 -2.51
C ASN A 201 -6.80 -11.76 -2.69
N GLY A 202 -8.01 -11.82 -3.25
CA GLY A 202 -8.72 -13.08 -3.44
C GLY A 202 -8.00 -13.97 -4.45
N ILE A 203 -7.55 -15.14 -4.00
CA ILE A 203 -6.85 -16.10 -4.85
C ILE A 203 -7.89 -16.91 -5.62
N PRO A 204 -7.87 -16.95 -6.96
CA PRO A 204 -8.84 -17.74 -7.74
C PRO A 204 -8.67 -19.24 -7.44
N VAL A 205 -9.77 -19.93 -7.10
CA VAL A 205 -9.74 -21.40 -6.89
C VAL A 205 -9.27 -22.13 -8.16
N ALA A 206 -9.58 -21.60 -9.34
CA ALA A 206 -9.18 -22.15 -10.63
C ALA A 206 -7.68 -22.02 -10.95
N MET A 207 -6.86 -21.47 -10.05
CA MET A 207 -5.42 -21.27 -10.24
C MET A 207 -4.59 -21.95 -9.15
N VAL A 208 -5.17 -22.93 -8.46
CA VAL A 208 -4.53 -23.69 -7.39
C VAL A 208 -4.87 -25.16 -7.53
N ASN A 209 -3.96 -26.05 -7.15
CA ASN A 209 -4.23 -27.48 -7.00
C ASN A 209 -4.61 -27.79 -5.55
N TRP A 210 -5.52 -28.74 -5.37
CA TRP A 210 -6.03 -29.15 -4.07
C TRP A 210 -5.03 -30.10 -3.44
N VAL A 211 -4.71 -29.89 -2.16
CA VAL A 211 -3.81 -30.77 -1.43
C VAL A 211 -4.42 -31.17 -0.08
N ASP A 212 -3.94 -32.27 0.48
CA ASP A 212 -4.28 -32.64 1.86
C ASP A 212 -3.53 -31.76 2.88
N ALA A 213 -3.80 -31.98 4.17
CA ALA A 213 -3.18 -31.20 5.25
C ALA A 213 -1.65 -31.41 5.39
N ASP A 214 -1.11 -32.43 4.72
CA ASP A 214 0.32 -32.73 4.68
C ASP A 214 0.98 -32.22 3.38
N GLY A 215 0.20 -31.61 2.47
CA GLY A 215 0.66 -31.06 1.20
C GLY A 215 0.70 -32.05 0.04
N ASN A 216 0.10 -33.24 0.18
CA ASN A 216 0.02 -34.20 -0.94
C ASN A 216 -1.12 -33.84 -1.89
N ASP A 217 -0.88 -33.96 -3.19
CA ASP A 217 -1.87 -33.70 -4.22
C ASP A 217 -3.14 -34.55 -4.06
N LEU A 218 -4.27 -33.87 -4.17
CA LEU A 218 -5.60 -34.45 -4.30
C LEU A 218 -6.10 -34.24 -5.73
N ALA A 219 -7.08 -35.04 -6.13
CA ALA A 219 -7.78 -34.78 -7.38
C ALA A 219 -8.66 -33.53 -7.21
N ASP A 220 -8.43 -32.51 -8.04
CA ASP A 220 -9.20 -31.29 -8.03
C ASP A 220 -10.68 -31.56 -8.35
N GLY A 221 -11.57 -30.96 -7.54
CA GLY A 221 -13.00 -30.91 -7.80
C GLY A 221 -13.39 -29.69 -8.64
N ALA A 222 -14.69 -29.43 -8.75
CA ALA A 222 -15.16 -28.16 -9.30
C ALA A 222 -14.86 -27.01 -8.33
N ASP A 223 -14.59 -25.81 -8.83
CA ASP A 223 -14.24 -24.64 -8.00
C ASP A 223 -15.22 -24.40 -6.84
N GLN A 224 -16.51 -24.61 -7.10
CA GLN A 224 -17.57 -24.42 -6.12
C GLN A 224 -17.52 -25.40 -4.95
N ASP A 225 -16.81 -26.52 -5.10
CA ASP A 225 -16.68 -27.56 -4.11
C ASP A 225 -15.47 -27.34 -3.19
N PHE A 226 -14.58 -26.40 -3.52
CA PHE A 226 -13.51 -25.97 -2.63
C PHE A 226 -14.07 -25.16 -1.46
N LYS A 227 -13.72 -25.51 -0.22
CA LYS A 227 -14.30 -24.95 1.02
C LYS A 227 -13.24 -24.42 1.97
N ALA A 228 -13.67 -23.53 2.85
CA ALA A 228 -12.87 -23.12 4.00
C ALA A 228 -12.42 -24.36 4.81
N GLY A 229 -11.17 -24.35 5.26
CA GLY A 229 -10.51 -25.46 5.94
C GLY A 229 -9.76 -26.43 5.02
N MET A 230 -9.98 -26.36 3.70
CA MET A 230 -9.18 -27.13 2.72
C MET A 230 -7.81 -26.48 2.49
N PHE A 231 -6.88 -27.25 1.92
CA PHE A 231 -5.53 -26.81 1.61
C PHE A 231 -5.32 -26.78 0.10
N PHE A 232 -4.43 -25.89 -0.33
CA PHE A 232 -4.09 -25.70 -1.73
C PHE A 232 -2.61 -25.41 -1.93
N SER A 233 -2.11 -25.72 -3.12
CA SER A 233 -0.78 -25.35 -3.60
C SER A 233 -0.89 -24.59 -4.92
N PHE A 234 0.18 -23.90 -5.30
CA PHE A 234 0.30 -23.27 -6.62
C PHE A 234 1.11 -24.13 -7.59
N GLU A 235 1.58 -25.31 -7.18
CA GLU A 235 2.48 -26.16 -7.96
C GLU A 235 1.91 -26.49 -9.34
N GLY A 236 0.64 -26.91 -9.41
CA GLY A 236 0.00 -27.32 -10.65
C GLY A 236 -0.17 -26.19 -11.66
N ASP A 237 -0.33 -24.96 -11.18
CA ASP A 237 -0.61 -23.77 -11.99
C ASP A 237 0.52 -22.75 -12.00
N GLU A 238 1.69 -23.11 -11.48
CA GLU A 238 2.82 -22.20 -11.32
C GLU A 238 3.18 -21.51 -12.64
N THR A 239 3.11 -22.23 -13.76
CA THR A 239 3.43 -21.67 -15.09
C THR A 239 2.49 -20.55 -15.53
N ASN A 240 1.27 -20.49 -14.99
CA ASN A 240 0.24 -19.48 -15.29
C ASN A 240 0.28 -18.29 -14.31
N ILE A 241 1.18 -18.32 -13.32
CA ILE A 241 1.38 -17.24 -12.35
C ILE A 241 2.61 -16.44 -12.75
N THR A 242 2.43 -15.13 -12.99
CA THR A 242 3.52 -14.23 -13.35
C THR A 242 3.82 -13.28 -12.21
N ASP A 243 5.09 -13.25 -11.77
CA ASP A 243 5.57 -12.21 -10.86
C ASP A 243 5.70 -10.89 -11.62
N THR A 244 4.92 -9.88 -11.21
CA THR A 244 4.89 -8.58 -11.91
C THR A 244 6.12 -7.73 -11.63
N GLY A 245 6.95 -8.07 -10.64
CA GLY A 245 8.00 -7.18 -10.14
C GLY A 245 7.51 -6.12 -9.17
N ASN A 246 6.19 -5.88 -9.09
CA ASN A 246 5.60 -4.85 -8.26
C ASN A 246 5.46 -5.35 -6.82
N GLY A 247 5.97 -4.57 -5.86
CA GLY A 247 6.02 -4.94 -4.45
C GLY A 247 6.04 -3.73 -3.52
N GLY A 248 5.73 -3.93 -2.25
CA GLY A 248 5.72 -2.86 -1.25
C GLY A 248 5.39 -3.34 0.16
N TYR A 249 5.51 -2.45 1.14
CA TYR A 249 5.28 -2.79 2.55
C TYR A 249 3.94 -2.25 3.07
N TYR A 250 3.15 -3.10 3.73
CA TYR A 250 1.91 -2.74 4.41
C TYR A 250 1.64 -3.60 5.65
N GLY A 251 1.29 -2.93 6.75
CA GLY A 251 0.85 -3.57 7.99
C GLY A 251 1.92 -4.44 8.66
N GLY A 252 3.20 -4.13 8.41
CA GLY A 252 4.34 -4.90 8.89
C GLY A 252 4.77 -6.05 7.97
N TYR A 253 4.13 -6.20 6.80
CA TYR A 253 4.41 -7.27 5.85
C TYR A 253 4.89 -6.73 4.51
N TYR A 254 5.79 -7.47 3.85
CA TYR A 254 6.11 -7.25 2.44
C TYR A 254 5.04 -7.92 1.57
N TRP A 255 4.62 -7.22 0.53
CA TRP A 255 3.61 -7.64 -0.43
C TRP A 255 4.19 -7.65 -1.82
N ARG A 256 3.77 -8.63 -2.61
CA ARG A 256 4.13 -8.83 -4.00
C ARG A 256 2.87 -9.04 -4.83
N GLN A 257 2.83 -8.41 -5.99
CA GLN A 257 1.72 -8.54 -6.92
C GLN A 257 2.04 -9.62 -7.96
N PHE A 258 1.10 -10.53 -8.16
CA PHE A 258 1.15 -11.60 -9.15
C PHE A 258 0.00 -11.48 -10.14
N GLU A 259 0.24 -11.82 -11.39
CA GLU A 259 -0.80 -11.98 -12.40
C GLU A 259 -1.19 -13.45 -12.50
N PHE A 260 -2.48 -13.73 -12.28
CA PHE A 260 -3.09 -15.04 -12.31
C PHE A 260 -3.84 -15.25 -13.64
N GLY A 261 -3.09 -15.21 -14.74
CA GLY A 261 -3.63 -15.35 -16.10
C GLY A 261 -4.87 -14.49 -16.36
N GLN A 262 -5.97 -15.11 -16.82
CA GLN A 262 -7.22 -14.43 -17.13
C GLN A 262 -7.93 -13.80 -15.91
N PHE A 263 -7.53 -14.14 -14.68
CA PHE A 263 -8.16 -13.67 -13.46
C PHE A 263 -7.59 -12.33 -12.95
N GLY A 264 -6.57 -11.79 -13.62
CA GLY A 264 -6.00 -10.49 -13.29
C GLY A 264 -4.95 -10.59 -12.19
N THR A 265 -4.75 -9.50 -11.45
CA THR A 265 -3.65 -9.39 -10.47
C THR A 265 -4.11 -9.55 -9.04
N VAL A 266 -3.29 -10.22 -8.23
CA VAL A 266 -3.51 -10.48 -6.80
C VAL A 266 -2.28 -10.09 -6.00
N TRP A 267 -2.47 -9.38 -4.89
CA TRP A 267 -1.44 -9.03 -3.92
C TRP A 267 -1.37 -10.07 -2.82
N LEU A 268 -0.19 -10.66 -2.63
CA LEU A 268 0.08 -11.67 -1.61
C LEU A 268 1.34 -11.31 -0.83
N SER A 269 1.39 -11.68 0.43
CA SER A 269 2.54 -11.45 1.30
C SER A 269 3.58 -12.56 1.15
N CYS A 270 4.48 -12.35 0.18
CA CYS A 270 5.65 -13.19 -0.09
C CYS A 270 6.68 -12.36 -0.89
N TRP A 271 7.94 -12.79 -0.95
CA TRP A 271 9.03 -11.99 -1.54
C TRP A 271 8.99 -11.89 -3.05
N ASN A 272 8.65 -13.01 -3.69
CA ASN A 272 8.64 -13.20 -5.14
C ASN A 272 7.89 -14.52 -5.44
N LYS A 273 7.81 -14.89 -6.72
CA LYS A 273 7.14 -16.14 -7.11
C LYS A 273 7.75 -17.40 -6.51
N ASP A 274 9.08 -17.46 -6.40
CA ASP A 274 9.76 -18.62 -5.80
C ASP A 274 9.29 -18.81 -4.34
N ASP A 275 9.16 -17.71 -3.60
CA ASP A 275 8.65 -17.69 -2.22
C ASP A 275 7.15 -18.01 -2.10
N LEU A 276 6.37 -17.70 -3.14
CA LEU A 276 4.96 -18.06 -3.20
C LEU A 276 4.77 -19.58 -3.37
N VAL A 277 5.64 -20.25 -4.10
CA VAL A 277 5.40 -21.63 -4.56
C VAL A 277 6.28 -22.67 -3.87
N ASN A 278 7.34 -22.27 -3.16
CA ASN A 278 8.27 -23.19 -2.51
C ASN A 278 8.42 -22.90 -1.01
N TYR A 279 8.55 -23.95 -0.21
CA TYR A 279 9.07 -23.86 1.14
C TYR A 279 10.59 -23.99 1.14
N TYR A 280 11.20 -23.33 2.10
CA TYR A 280 12.62 -23.40 2.39
C TYR A 280 12.77 -23.73 3.88
N GLN A 281 13.89 -24.30 4.28
CA GLN A 281 14.16 -24.69 5.67
C GLN A 281 15.40 -23.98 6.20
#